data_AF-A0A7V9BWZ7-F1
#
_entry.id   AF-A0A7V9BWZ7-F1
#
_cell.length_a   1.000
_cell.length_b   1.000
_cell.length_c   1.000
_cell.angle_alpha   90.00
_cell.angle_beta   90.00
_cell.angle_gamma   90.00
#
_symmetry.space_group_name_H-M   'P 1'
#
loop_
_entity.id
_entity.type
_entity.pdbx_description
1 polymer ?
#
loop_
_entity_poly.entity_id
_entity_poly.type
_entity_poly.pdbx_seq_one_letter_code
_entity_poly.pdbx_strand_id
1 'polypeptide(L)'
;MDSHRRAVVNRLKTARGHINGILAIVEDDAYCPDVMKQLSAVQGLLEGASRIMLRRHLETCVAKAMQEGRIAEIVDELMETLKFDKQVFRTPSEAVSDALLSPEHTPVESADTEGQATR
;
A
#
# COMPACT_ATOMS: atom_id res chain seq x y z
N MET A 1 -25.57 -6.86 -6.99
CA MET A 1 -24.26 -6.18 -6.84
C MET A 1 -23.16 -7.15 -7.24
N ASP A 2 -22.35 -6.79 -8.24
CA ASP A 2 -21.26 -7.64 -8.74
C ASP A 2 -20.19 -7.92 -7.66
N SER A 3 -19.42 -9.00 -7.85
CA SER A 3 -18.44 -9.50 -6.89
C SER A 3 -17.38 -8.45 -6.55
N HIS A 4 -16.86 -7.75 -7.56
CA HIS A 4 -15.89 -6.67 -7.40
C HIS A 4 -16.44 -5.54 -6.54
N ARG A 5 -17.62 -5.01 -6.87
CA ARG A 5 -18.29 -3.96 -6.08
C ARG A 5 -18.49 -4.38 -4.63
N ARG A 6 -18.92 -5.63 -4.38
CA ARG A 6 -19.11 -6.14 -3.03
C ARG A 6 -17.79 -6.20 -2.26
N ALA A 7 -16.72 -6.68 -2.90
CA ALA A 7 -15.39 -6.75 -2.31
C ALA A 7 -14.81 -5.37 -1.98
N VAL A 8 -15.08 -4.38 -2.83
CA VAL A 8 -14.71 -2.97 -2.60
C VAL A 8 -15.48 -2.41 -1.40
N VAL A 9 -16.80 -2.56 -1.37
CA VAL A 9 -17.61 -2.09 -0.23
C VAL A 9 -17.18 -2.73 1.08
N ASN A 10 -16.86 -4.02 1.09
CA ASN A 10 -16.38 -4.69 2.29
C ASN A 10 -15.06 -4.08 2.77
N ARG A 11 -14.09 -3.84 1.87
CA ARG A 11 -12.82 -3.18 2.23
C ARG A 11 -13.02 -1.76 2.74
N LEU A 12 -13.90 -0.98 2.12
CA LEU A 12 -14.21 0.38 2.58
C LEU A 12 -14.89 0.38 3.96
N LYS A 13 -15.75 -0.60 4.25
CA LYS A 13 -16.34 -0.77 5.58
C LYS A 13 -15.28 -1.13 6.62
N THR A 14 -14.33 -2.01 6.29
CA THR A 14 -13.20 -2.34 7.15
C THR A 14 -12.33 -1.10 7.38
N ALA A 15 -11.93 -0.38 6.33
CA ALA A 15 -11.14 0.85 6.43
C ALA A 15 -11.81 1.89 7.33
N ARG A 16 -13.13 2.07 7.21
CA ARG A 16 -13.90 2.94 8.12
C ARG A 16 -13.80 2.50 9.58
N GLY A 17 -13.87 1.19 9.86
CA GLY A 17 -13.67 0.66 11.21
C GLY A 17 -12.28 0.97 11.77
N HIS A 18 -11.23 0.82 10.95
CA HIS A 18 -9.87 1.19 11.33
C HIS A 18 -9.74 2.69 11.58
N ILE A 19 -10.31 3.54 10.71
CA ILE A 19 -10.29 5.00 10.89
C ILE A 19 -10.94 5.39 12.24
N ASN A 20 -12.09 4.80 12.57
CA ASN A 20 -12.72 5.05 13.88
C ASN A 20 -11.82 4.65 15.05
N GLY A 21 -11.12 3.51 14.95
CA GLY A 21 -10.15 3.09 15.96
C GLY A 21 -8.95 4.03 16.07
N ILE A 22 -8.45 4.54 14.95
CA ILE A 22 -7.36 5.52 14.90
C ILE A 22 -7.77 6.82 15.59
N LEU A 23 -8.99 7.30 15.33
CA LEU A 23 -9.50 8.51 15.98
C LEU A 23 -9.47 8.38 17.51
N ALA A 24 -9.97 7.27 18.05
CA ALA A 24 -9.98 7.03 19.50
C ALA A 24 -8.56 7.04 20.11
N ILE A 25 -7.60 6.33 19.50
CA ILE A 25 -6.24 6.30 20.05
C ILE A 25 -5.50 7.65 19.90
N VAL A 26 -5.85 8.45 18.89
CA VAL A 26 -5.28 9.80 18.74
C VAL A 26 -5.85 10.75 19.79
N GLU A 27 -7.15 10.65 20.08
CA GLU A 27 -7.80 11.41 21.16
C GLU A 27 -7.24 11.04 22.54
N ASP A 28 -6.79 9.80 22.71
CA ASP A 28 -6.12 9.29 23.92
C ASP A 28 -4.60 9.58 23.98
N ASP A 29 -4.06 10.42 23.08
CA ASP A 29 -2.63 10.78 23.00
C ASP A 29 -1.68 9.56 22.87
N ALA A 30 -2.10 8.56 22.09
CA ALA A 30 -1.32 7.35 21.88
C ALA A 30 0.03 7.59 21.20
N TYR A 31 0.96 6.67 21.44
CA TYR A 31 2.31 6.72 20.89
C TYR A 31 2.31 6.84 19.36
N CYS A 32 2.91 7.92 18.85
CA CYS A 32 2.83 8.30 17.44
C CYS A 32 3.20 7.19 16.45
N PRO A 33 4.28 6.38 16.66
CA PRO A 33 4.59 5.26 15.78
C PRO A 33 3.49 4.22 15.65
N ASP A 34 2.68 3.99 16.68
CA ASP A 34 1.58 3.03 16.60
C ASP A 34 0.39 3.60 15.82
N VAL A 35 0.10 4.89 15.97
CA VAL A 35 -0.85 5.61 15.11
C VAL A 35 -0.42 5.54 13.64
N MET A 36 0.87 5.78 13.36
CA MET A 36 1.41 5.70 12.00
C MET A 36 1.24 4.30 11.39
N LYS A 37 1.52 3.23 12.14
CA LYS A 37 1.29 1.85 11.66
C LYS A 37 -0.18 1.60 11.30
N GLN A 38 -1.12 2.09 12.11
CA GLN A 38 -2.55 1.94 11.84
C GLN A 38 -2.99 2.74 10.60
N LEU A 39 -2.47 3.96 10.42
CA LEU A 39 -2.70 4.75 9.21
C LEU A 39 -2.20 4.02 7.95
N SER A 40 -1.02 3.41 8.00
CA SER A 40 -0.49 2.60 6.89
C SER A 40 -1.38 1.38 6.58
N ALA A 41 -1.96 0.75 7.61
CA ALA A 41 -2.92 -0.35 7.40
C ALA A 41 -4.19 0.12 6.66
N VAL A 42 -4.70 1.32 6.99
CA VAL A 42 -5.83 1.93 6.25
C VAL A 42 -5.46 2.20 4.80
N GLN A 43 -4.26 2.75 4.54
CA GLN A 43 -3.78 2.99 3.17
C GLN A 43 -3.77 1.69 2.36
N GLY A 44 -3.24 0.58 2.90
CA GLY A 44 -3.25 -0.72 2.23
C GLY A 44 -4.66 -1.26 1.92
N LEU A 45 -5.64 -1.00 2.80
CA LEU A 45 -7.05 -1.35 2.54
C LEU A 45 -7.65 -0.55 1.39
N LEU A 46 -7.37 0.76 1.33
CA LEU A 46 -7.84 1.66 0.28
C LEU A 46 -7.20 1.31 -1.07
N GLU A 47 -5.90 1.03 -1.10
CA GLU A 47 -5.21 0.53 -2.29
C GLU A 47 -5.79 -0.80 -2.79
N GLY A 48 -6.06 -1.73 -1.86
CA GLY A 48 -6.70 -3.00 -2.20
C GLY A 48 -8.09 -2.78 -2.82
N ALA A 49 -8.83 -1.78 -2.37
CA ALA A 49 -10.11 -1.40 -2.97
C ALA A 49 -9.92 -0.76 -4.37
N SER A 50 -8.93 0.13 -4.53
CA SER A 50 -8.59 0.75 -5.82
C SER A 50 -8.26 -0.32 -6.87
N ARG A 51 -7.38 -1.28 -6.55
CA ARG A 51 -6.98 -2.38 -7.45
C ARG A 51 -8.17 -3.22 -7.94
N ILE A 52 -9.15 -3.47 -7.07
CA ILE A 52 -10.36 -4.24 -7.42
C ILE A 52 -11.29 -3.42 -8.32
N MET A 53 -11.43 -2.11 -8.05
CA MET A 53 -12.20 -1.23 -8.91
C MET A 53 -11.58 -1.09 -10.31
N LEU A 54 -10.25 -0.93 -10.38
CA LEU A 54 -9.52 -0.89 -11.64
C LEU A 54 -9.73 -2.17 -12.45
N ARG A 55 -9.54 -3.35 -11.82
CA ARG A 55 -9.81 -4.64 -12.46
C ARG A 55 -11.22 -4.71 -13.04
N ARG A 56 -12.23 -4.33 -12.25
CA ARG A 56 -13.62 -4.30 -12.71
C ARG A 56 -13.80 -3.38 -13.90
N HIS A 57 -13.16 -2.21 -13.92
CA HIS A 57 -13.26 -1.26 -15.03
C HIS A 57 -12.68 -1.85 -16.33
N LEU A 58 -11.53 -2.51 -16.24
CA LEU A 58 -10.92 -3.22 -17.38
C LEU A 58 -11.83 -4.34 -17.91
N GLU A 59 -12.38 -5.16 -17.02
CA GLU A 59 -13.22 -6.31 -17.39
C GLU A 59 -14.62 -5.91 -17.91
N THR A 60 -15.09 -4.68 -17.65
CA THR A 60 -16.45 -4.25 -18.00
C THR A 60 -16.48 -3.07 -18.97
N CYS A 61 -16.00 -1.90 -18.54
CA CYS A 61 -16.08 -0.67 -19.34
C CYS A 61 -15.14 -0.75 -20.55
N VAL A 62 -13.89 -1.17 -20.35
CA VAL A 62 -12.92 -1.30 -21.45
C VAL A 62 -13.32 -2.41 -22.41
N ALA A 63 -13.70 -3.58 -21.90
CA ALA A 63 -14.21 -4.68 -22.72
C ALA A 63 -15.40 -4.26 -23.59
N LYS A 64 -16.33 -3.45 -23.05
CA LYS A 64 -17.45 -2.89 -23.79
C LYS A 64 -17.00 -1.87 -24.85
N ALA A 65 -16.11 -0.95 -24.49
CA ALA A 65 -15.58 0.04 -25.43
C ALA A 65 -14.84 -0.59 -26.63
N MET A 66 -14.15 -1.72 -26.41
CA MET A 66 -13.55 -2.50 -27.50
C MET A 66 -14.59 -3.01 -28.49
N GLN A 67 -15.72 -3.55 -28.00
CA GLN A 67 -16.80 -4.03 -28.86
C GLN A 67 -17.47 -2.90 -29.65
N GLU A 68 -17.49 -1.70 -29.09
CA GLU A 68 -18.14 -0.54 -29.68
C GLU A 68 -17.17 0.37 -30.47
N GLY A 69 -15.92 -0.05 -30.65
CA GLY A 69 -14.91 0.69 -31.42
C GLY A 69 -14.41 1.98 -30.77
N ARG A 70 -14.63 2.19 -29.46
CA ARG A 70 -14.25 3.40 -28.72
C ARG A 70 -13.05 3.18 -27.79
N ILE A 71 -12.08 2.38 -28.22
CA ILE A 71 -10.94 2.00 -27.38
C ILE A 71 -10.03 3.19 -27.06
N ALA A 72 -9.82 4.11 -28.00
CA ALA A 72 -8.97 5.29 -27.80
C ALA A 72 -9.53 6.19 -26.69
N GLU A 73 -10.82 6.53 -26.78
CA GLU A 73 -11.51 7.40 -25.81
C GLU A 73 -11.43 6.85 -24.38
N ILE A 74 -11.71 5.55 -24.18
CA ILE A 74 -11.69 4.98 -22.83
C ILE A 74 -10.28 4.81 -22.27
N VAL A 75 -9.29 4.59 -23.14
CA VAL A 75 -7.89 4.52 -22.71
C VAL A 75 -7.45 5.90 -22.23
N ASP A 76 -7.78 6.97 -22.95
CA ASP A 76 -7.46 8.34 -22.54
C ASP A 76 -8.14 8.70 -21.21
N GLU A 77 -9.42 8.34 -21.02
CA GLU A 77 -10.15 8.52 -19.76
C GLU A 77 -9.48 7.77 -18.60
N LEU A 78 -9.09 6.51 -18.83
CA LEU A 78 -8.41 5.71 -17.82
C LEU A 78 -7.05 6.30 -17.47
N MET A 79 -6.27 6.74 -18.47
CA MET A 79 -4.97 7.36 -18.25
C MET A 79 -5.07 8.66 -17.46
N GLU A 80 -6.10 9.48 -17.68
CA GLU A 80 -6.38 10.67 -16.87
C GLU A 80 -6.67 10.28 -15.41
N THR A 81 -7.48 9.24 -15.20
CA THR A 81 -7.84 8.77 -13.86
C THR A 81 -6.64 8.19 -13.11
N LEU A 82 -5.75 7.48 -13.79
CA LEU A 82 -4.58 6.85 -13.16
C LEU A 82 -3.55 7.87 -12.65
N LYS A 83 -3.59 9.15 -13.08
CA LYS A 83 -2.74 10.21 -12.51
C LYS A 83 -2.94 10.42 -11.00
N PHE A 84 -4.11 10.04 -10.48
CA PHE A 84 -4.42 10.12 -9.05
C PHE A 84 -3.96 8.88 -8.28
N ASP A 85 -3.69 7.77 -8.97
CA ASP A 85 -3.14 6.56 -8.37
C ASP A 85 -1.61 6.64 -8.35
N LYS A 86 -1.09 7.21 -7.26
CA LYS A 86 0.35 7.44 -7.08
C LYS A 86 1.19 6.15 -7.15
N GLN A 87 0.58 4.96 -7.03
CA GLN A 87 1.32 3.70 -7.02
C GLN A 87 1.39 3.02 -8.38
N VAL A 88 0.42 3.24 -9.26
CA VAL A 88 0.46 2.69 -10.63
C VAL A 88 1.67 3.22 -11.42
N PHE A 89 2.16 4.40 -11.05
CA PHE A 89 3.35 5.02 -11.65
C PHE A 89 4.54 5.21 -10.69
N ARG A 90 4.55 4.55 -9.52
CA ARG A 90 5.73 4.59 -8.63
C ARG A 90 6.93 3.99 -9.38
N THR A 91 7.95 4.81 -9.64
CA THR A 91 9.22 4.31 -10.16
C THR A 91 9.97 3.57 -9.05
N PRO A 92 10.76 2.53 -9.37
CA PRO A 92 11.54 1.78 -8.39
C PRO A 92 12.47 2.63 -7.50
N SER A 93 12.78 3.87 -7.90
CA SER A 93 13.71 4.75 -7.19
C SER A 93 13.26 5.13 -5.78
N GLU A 94 11.95 5.15 -5.48
CA GLU A 94 11.44 5.47 -4.14
C GLU A 94 11.38 4.23 -3.23
N ALA A 95 11.35 3.01 -3.80
CA ALA A 95 11.30 1.77 -3.03
C ALA A 95 12.63 1.45 -2.32
N VAL A 96 13.75 2.02 -2.80
CA VAL A 96 15.09 1.79 -2.23
C VAL A 96 15.30 2.58 -0.93
N SER A 97 14.61 3.71 -0.74
CA SER A 97 14.77 4.55 0.46
C SER A 97 14.26 3.88 1.74
N ASP A 98 13.24 3.02 1.63
CA ASP A 98 12.60 2.36 2.77
C ASP A 98 13.40 1.13 3.23
N ALA A 99 14.12 0.47 2.30
CA ALA A 99 14.99 -0.66 2.61
C ALA A 99 16.25 -0.26 3.39
N LEU A 100 16.69 1.01 3.30
CA LEU A 100 17.90 1.53 3.92
C LEU A 100 17.74 1.97 5.39
N LEU A 101 16.53 1.85 5.96
CA LEU A 101 16.24 2.21 7.36
C LEU A 101 16.07 1.01 8.30
N SER A 102 16.40 -0.20 7.86
CA SER A 102 16.52 -1.35 8.78
C SER A 102 17.87 -1.26 9.49
N PRO A 103 17.92 -1.09 10.83
CA PRO A 103 19.19 -1.13 11.54
C PRO A 103 19.73 -2.56 11.46
N GLU A 104 21.00 -2.65 11.06
CA GLU A 104 21.76 -3.87 10.90
C GLU A 104 21.64 -4.77 12.15
N HIS A 105 21.17 -6.01 11.96
CA HIS A 105 21.52 -7.07 12.89
C HIS A 105 22.93 -7.52 12.52
N THR A 106 23.93 -6.97 13.21
CA THR A 106 25.33 -7.38 13.05
C THR A 106 25.47 -8.88 13.34
N PRO A 107 26.05 -9.69 12.44
CA PRO A 107 26.54 -11.01 12.80
C PRO A 107 27.78 -10.83 13.67
N VAL A 108 27.78 -11.37 14.90
CA VAL A 108 29.01 -11.52 15.70
C VAL A 108 29.60 -12.90 15.42
N GLU A 109 30.62 -12.92 14.57
CA GLU A 109 31.69 -13.91 14.47
C GLU A 109 32.94 -13.09 14.13
N SER A 110 34.16 -13.32 14.58
CA SER A 110 34.84 -14.20 15.53
C SER A 110 36.32 -13.82 15.36
N ALA A 111 37.16 -13.84 16.39
CA ALA A 111 38.58 -14.24 16.25
C ALA A 111 39.34 -14.09 17.57
N ASP A 112 39.99 -15.19 17.92
CA ASP A 112 41.10 -15.33 18.84
C ASP A 112 42.24 -14.34 18.58
N THR A 113 42.92 -13.87 19.62
CA THR A 113 44.40 -13.86 19.63
C THR A 113 44.94 -13.92 21.05
N GLU A 114 46.04 -14.64 21.16
CA GLU A 114 46.77 -15.10 22.33
C GLU A 114 47.37 -14.00 23.23
N GLY A 115 47.44 -14.30 24.53
CA GLY A 115 48.67 -14.21 25.32
C GLY A 115 49.25 -12.83 25.71
N GLN A 116 49.15 -12.48 26.99
CA GLN A 116 50.33 -12.12 27.79
C GLN A 116 50.08 -12.15 29.32
N ALA A 117 50.98 -12.92 29.96
CA ALA A 117 51.43 -12.96 31.36
C ALA A 117 51.01 -11.84 32.34
N THR A 118 50.74 -12.19 33.61
CA THR A 118 51.68 -12.03 34.75
C THR A 118 51.03 -12.29 36.12
N ARG A 119 51.82 -12.95 36.98
CA ARG A 119 51.70 -13.20 38.44
C ARG A 119 50.80 -14.33 38.95
#